data_AF-C6PVP8-F1
#
_entry.id   AF-C6PVP8-F1
#
_cell.length_a   1.000
_cell.length_b   1.000
_cell.length_c   1.000
_cell.angle_alpha   90.00
_cell.angle_beta   90.00
_cell.angle_gamma   90.00
#
_symmetry.space_group_name_H-M   'P 1'
#
loop_
_entity.id
_entity.type
_entity.pdbx_description
1 polymer ?
#
loop_
_entity_poly.entity_id
_entity_poly.type
_entity_poly.pdbx_seq_one_letter_code
_entity_poly.pdbx_strand_id
1 'polypeptide(L)' 'MYKKGDFHLHTTASDGKFSPKELVNMASKENIDIMSITDHDTIYGVLEAVLEGKNLELR' A
#
# COMPACT_ATOMS: atom_id res chain seq x y z
N MET A 1 -11.51 9.27 -12.92
CA MET A 1 -12.37 8.40 -12.08
C MET A 1 -11.57 7.14 -11.80
N TYR A 2 -11.38 6.78 -10.54
CA TYR A 2 -10.72 5.52 -10.15
C TYR A 2 -11.57 4.33 -10.61
N LYS A 3 -10.93 3.25 -11.07
CA LYS A 3 -11.60 2.08 -11.67
C LYS A 3 -11.32 0.78 -10.92
N LYS A 4 -10.13 0.65 -10.31
CA LYS A 4 -9.69 -0.55 -9.59
C LYS A 4 -9.05 -0.12 -8.27
N GLY A 5 -9.55 -0.65 -7.16
CA GLY A 5 -9.02 -0.35 -5.84
C GLY A 5 -9.11 -1.51 -4.88
N ASP A 6 -8.21 -1.52 -3.90
CA ASP A 6 -8.21 -2.46 -2.77
C ASP A 6 -8.14 -1.68 -1.46
N PHE A 7 -9.12 -1.90 -0.59
CA PHE A 7 -9.31 -1.11 0.62
C PHE A 7 -9.04 -1.88 1.91
N HIS A 8 -8.46 -3.09 1.82
CA HIS A 8 -8.19 -3.91 3.00
C HIS A 8 -6.92 -4.73 2.79
N LEU A 9 -5.77 -4.11 3.02
CA LEU A 9 -4.46 -4.74 2.87
C LEU A 9 -3.67 -4.65 4.17
N HIS A 10 -3.19 -5.79 4.62
CA HIS A 10 -2.26 -5.89 5.75
C HIS A 10 -0.85 -5.98 5.22
N THR A 11 0.07 -5.34 5.92
CA THR A 11 1.50 -5.34 5.64
C THR A 11 2.24 -6.15 6.70
N THR A 12 3.54 -6.37 6.50
CA THR A 12 4.42 -6.94 7.54
C THR A 12 4.54 -6.07 8.80
N ALA A 13 3.99 -4.85 8.81
CA ALA A 13 3.89 -4.05 10.03
C ALA A 13 2.83 -4.58 11.02
N SER A 14 1.94 -5.47 10.56
CA SER A 14 1.04 -6.27 11.39
C SER A 14 1.16 -7.77 11.08
N ASP A 15 0.19 -8.36 10.37
CA ASP A 15 0.14 -9.80 10.03
C ASP A 15 0.16 -10.08 8.51
N GLY A 16 0.36 -9.04 7.71
CA GLY A 16 0.42 -9.13 6.26
C GLY A 16 1.68 -9.84 5.75
N LYS A 17 1.57 -10.36 4.53
CA LYS A 17 2.66 -11.12 3.88
C LYS A 17 3.76 -10.25 3.28
N PHE A 18 3.42 -9.03 2.85
CA PHE A 18 4.29 -8.16 2.07
C PHE A 18 4.57 -6.87 2.83
N SER A 19 5.75 -6.29 2.66
CA SER A 19 6.05 -4.99 3.26
C SER A 19 5.17 -3.87 2.66
N PRO A 20 5.01 -2.72 3.34
CA PRO A 20 4.34 -1.57 2.77
C PRO A 20 4.90 -1.16 1.41
N LYS A 21 6.23 -1.15 1.27
CA LYS A 21 6.92 -0.90 0.00
C LYS A 21 6.60 -1.95 -1.06
N GLU A 22 6.60 -3.23 -0.73
CA GLU A 22 6.29 -4.30 -1.68
C GLU A 22 4.86 -4.19 -2.20
N LEU A 23 3.89 -3.90 -1.32
CA LEU A 23 2.50 -3.72 -1.71
C LEU A 23 2.30 -2.53 -2.64
N VAL A 24 2.93 -1.39 -2.36
CA VAL A 24 2.86 -0.21 -3.24
C VAL A 24 3.46 -0.51 -4.63
N ASN A 25 4.59 -1.22 -4.67
CA ASN A 25 5.20 -1.67 -5.93
C ASN A 25 4.28 -2.63 -6.70
N MET A 26 3.61 -3.55 -6.01
CA MET A 26 2.66 -4.47 -6.64
C MET A 26 1.43 -3.74 -7.15
N ALA A 27 0.85 -2.85 -6.36
CA ALA A 27 -0.31 -2.04 -6.76
C ALA A 27 -0.02 -1.22 -8.02
N SER A 28 1.16 -0.60 -8.10
CA SER A 28 1.63 0.11 -9.29
C SER A 28 1.70 -0.81 -10.53
N LYS A 29 2.29 -2.00 -10.41
CA LYS A 29 2.41 -2.97 -11.51
C LYS A 29 1.07 -3.53 -11.96
N GLU A 30 0.15 -3.74 -11.02
CA GLU A 30 -1.17 -4.32 -11.26
C GLU A 30 -2.23 -3.29 -11.72
N ASN A 31 -1.80 -2.04 -11.96
CA ASN A 31 -2.67 -0.92 -12.32
C ASN A 31 -3.84 -0.75 -11.34
N ILE A 32 -3.56 -0.85 -10.04
CA ILE A 32 -4.51 -0.47 -8.98
C ILE A 32 -4.47 1.06 -8.86
N ASP A 33 -5.61 1.71 -9.05
CA ASP A 33 -5.69 3.17 -9.05
C ASP A 33 -5.70 3.77 -7.64
N ILE A 34 -6.18 3.01 -6.65
CA ILE A 34 -6.28 3.43 -5.26
C ILE A 34 -6.13 2.22 -4.33
N MET A 35 -5.34 2.35 -3.27
CA MET A 35 -5.19 1.29 -2.27
C MET A 35 -5.22 1.87 -0.86
N SER A 36 -5.49 1.04 0.15
CA SER A 36 -5.29 1.39 1.55
C SER A 36 -4.57 0.30 2.33
N ILE A 37 -3.73 0.73 3.26
CA ILE A 37 -3.14 -0.14 4.29
C ILE A 37 -4.02 -0.08 5.53
N THR A 38 -4.42 -1.23 6.02
CA THR A 38 -5.35 -1.42 7.15
C THR A 38 -4.79 -2.42 8.14
N ASP A 39 -3.55 -2.19 8.58
CA ASP A 39 -2.86 -3.03 9.54
C ASP A 39 -3.61 -3.13 10.88
N HIS A 40 -3.47 -4.28 11.55
CA HIS A 40 -4.05 -4.51 12.87
C HIS A 40 -3.46 -3.58 13.95
N ASP A 41 -4.29 -2.72 14.52
CA ASP A 41 -4.01 -1.87 15.68
C ASP A 41 -2.73 -1.02 15.58
N THR A 42 -2.26 -0.76 14.36
CA THR A 42 -1.03 -0.01 14.11
C THR A 42 -1.08 0.81 12.82
N ILE A 43 -0.19 1.79 12.75
CA ILE A 43 0.03 2.65 11.58
C ILE A 43 1.50 2.65 11.12
N TYR A 44 2.33 1.75 11.63
CA TYR A 44 3.78 1.76 11.35
C TYR A 44 4.10 1.59 9.86
N GLY A 45 3.26 0.89 9.10
CA GLY A 45 3.44 0.74 7.65
C GLY A 45 3.14 1.99 6.82
N VAL A 46 2.46 3.00 7.38
CA VAL A 46 1.97 4.16 6.61
C VAL A 46 3.10 5.00 6.03
N LEU A 47 4.14 5.31 6.82
CA LEU A 47 5.21 6.18 6.36
C LEU A 47 6.01 5.55 5.22
N GLU A 48 6.31 4.25 5.31
CA GLU A 48 7.03 3.51 4.27
C GLU A 48 6.21 3.48 2.97
N ALA A 49 4.91 3.20 3.04
CA ALA A 49 4.04 3.20 1.87
C ALA A 49 3.95 4.58 1.19
N VAL A 50 3.80 5.65 1.97
CA VAL A 50 3.75 7.02 1.43
C VAL A 50 5.08 7.40 0.78
N LEU A 51 6.21 7.04 1.38
CA LEU A 51 7.53 7.30 0.79
C LEU A 51 7.72 6.52 -0.51
N GLU A 52 7.29 5.26 -0.57
CA GLU A 52 7.37 4.49 -1.81
C GLU A 52 6.44 5.05 -2.88
N GLY A 53 5.23 5.46 -2.52
CA GLY A 53 4.30 6.12 -3.45
C GLY A 53 4.93 7.38 -4.07
N LYS A 54 5.62 8.20 -3.25
CA LYS A 54 6.38 9.37 -3.74
C LYS A 54 7.54 8.99 -4.65
N ASN A 55 8.29 7.93 -4.31
CA ASN A 55 9.40 7.45 -5.14
C ASN A 55 8.93 6.98 -6.53
N LEU A 56 7.73 6.44 -6.61
CA LEU A 56 7.08 5.99 -7.86
C LEU A 56 6.24 7.09 -8.54
N GLU A 57 6.28 8.32 -8.03
CA GLU A 57 5.51 9.47 -8.54
C GLU A 57 3.98 9.21 -8.57
N LEU A 58 3.49 8.38 -7.64
CA LEU A 58 2.07 8.10 -7.44
C LEU A 58 1.40 9.21 -6.64
N ARG A 59 0.10 9.41 -6.90
CA ARG A 59 -0.74 10.44 -6.24
C ARG A 59 -1.25 10.00 -4.88
#